data_AF-X1NTL7-F1
#
_entry.id   AF-X1NTL7-F1
#
_cell.length_a   1.000
_cell.length_b   1.000
_cell.length_c   1.000
_cell.angle_alpha   90.00
_cell.angle_beta   90.00
_cell.angle_gamma   90.00
#
_symmetry.space_group_name_H-M   'P 1'
#
loop_
_entity.id
_entity.type
_entity.pdbx_description
1 polymer ?
#
loop_
_entity_poly.entity_id
_entity_poly.type
_entity_poly.pdbx_seq_one_letter_code
_entity_poly.pdbx_strand_id
1 'polypeptide(L)'
;MKSSSSLIWLGKEKEKEIIKLCEEHMNKLIATIIGLKKTVYAFCESDATKMKSAFKEVADRESEADEIKRKVIEKLSKGIFHPINREEIIRLILTADDIATNAEAATRRLRLIPLGKINKDL
;
A
#
# COMPACT_ATOMS: atom_id res chain seq x y z
N MET A 1 -25.08 -5.20 37.29
CA MET A 1 -24.63 -4.46 36.08
C MET A 1 -23.18 -4.01 36.24
N LYS A 2 -22.20 -4.80 35.77
CA LYS A 2 -20.77 -4.39 35.63
C LYS A 2 -20.18 -4.74 34.24
N SER A 3 -20.97 -5.35 33.35
CA SER A 3 -20.52 -5.90 32.07
C SER A 3 -20.36 -4.86 30.94
N SER A 4 -20.96 -3.68 31.07
CA SER A 4 -21.00 -2.69 29.97
C SER A 4 -19.66 -2.00 29.71
N SER A 5 -18.84 -1.82 30.76
CA SER A 5 -17.54 -1.14 30.65
C SER A 5 -16.50 -2.01 29.91
N SER A 6 -16.48 -3.31 30.18
CA SER A 6 -15.57 -4.26 29.53
C SER A 6 -15.84 -4.43 28.03
N LEU A 7 -17.12 -4.43 27.62
CA LEU A 7 -17.49 -4.51 26.20
C LEU A 7 -17.09 -3.25 25.42
N ILE A 8 -17.28 -2.07 26.02
CA ILE A 8 -16.84 -0.79 25.43
C ILE A 8 -15.31 -0.75 25.31
N TRP A 9 -14.60 -1.23 26.34
CA TRP A 9 -13.14 -1.30 26.33
C TRP A 9 -12.61 -2.25 25.24
N LEU A 10 -13.18 -3.45 25.12
CA LEU A 10 -12.83 -4.42 24.07
C LEU A 10 -13.12 -3.88 22.66
N GLY A 11 -14.20 -3.13 22.48
CA GLY A 11 -14.49 -2.43 21.22
C GLY A 11 -13.39 -1.45 20.84
N LYS A 12 -13.02 -0.56 21.77
CA LYS A 12 -11.96 0.44 21.56
C LYS A 12 -10.60 -0.17 21.24
N GLU A 13 -10.25 -1.30 21.87
CA GLU A 13 -8.99 -1.99 21.59
C GLU A 13 -8.95 -2.52 20.16
N LYS A 14 -10.04 -3.14 19.69
CA LYS A 14 -10.15 -3.63 18.31
C LYS A 14 -10.18 -2.51 17.28
N GLU A 15 -10.80 -1.37 17.59
CA GLU A 15 -10.75 -0.18 16.72
C GLU A 15 -9.31 0.31 16.55
N LYS A 16 -8.53 0.39 17.64
CA LYS A 16 -7.11 0.77 17.59
C LYS A 16 -6.28 -0.19 16.74
N GLU A 17 -6.52 -1.50 16.83
CA GLU A 17 -5.83 -2.48 15.99
C GLU A 17 -6.08 -2.23 14.50
N ILE A 18 -7.32 -1.93 14.11
CA ILE A 18 -7.67 -1.67 12.71
C ILE A 18 -7.04 -0.37 12.22
N ILE A 19 -7.06 0.69 13.02
CA ILE A 19 -6.37 1.96 12.70
C ILE A 19 -4.88 1.71 12.48
N LYS A 20 -4.24 0.92 13.36
CA LYS A 20 -2.82 0.58 13.23
C LYS A 20 -2.53 -0.18 11.92
N LEU A 21 -3.40 -1.13 11.54
CA LEU A 21 -3.25 -1.81 10.25
C LEU A 21 -3.40 -0.85 9.06
N CYS A 22 -4.31 0.13 9.15
CA CYS A 22 -4.41 1.17 8.12
C CYS A 22 -3.14 2.02 8.03
N GLU A 23 -2.53 2.41 9.16
CA GLU A 23 -1.25 3.11 9.17
C GLU A 23 -0.11 2.26 8.57
N GLU A 24 -0.05 0.97 8.92
CA GLU A 24 0.90 0.02 8.34
C GLU A 24 0.72 -0.11 6.81
N HIS A 25 -0.52 -0.19 6.32
CA HIS A 25 -0.84 -0.19 4.89
C HIS A 25 -0.32 1.08 4.21
N MET A 26 -0.65 2.26 4.75
CA MET A 26 -0.20 3.54 4.20
C MET A 26 1.33 3.64 4.13
N ASN A 27 2.04 3.12 5.13
CA ASN A 27 3.51 3.08 5.11
C ASN A 27 4.06 2.19 3.98
N LYS A 28 3.40 1.07 3.65
CA LYS A 28 3.78 0.22 2.51
C LYS A 28 3.49 0.90 1.17
N LEU A 29 2.39 1.65 1.06
CA LEU A 29 2.10 2.44 -0.14
C LEU A 29 3.21 3.49 -0.37
N ILE A 30 3.61 4.23 0.67
CA ILE A 30 4.71 5.20 0.59
C ILE A 30 6.01 4.51 0.16
N ALA A 31 6.33 3.36 0.73
CA ALA A 31 7.52 2.58 0.34
C ALA A 31 7.47 2.17 -1.15
N THR A 32 6.30 1.79 -1.65
CA THR A 32 6.08 1.43 -3.06
C THR A 32 6.34 2.63 -3.98
N ILE A 33 5.85 3.82 -3.61
CA ILE A 33 6.07 5.07 -4.36
C ILE A 33 7.55 5.47 -4.35
N ILE A 34 8.25 5.30 -3.23
CA ILE A 34 9.69 5.51 -3.14
C ILE A 34 10.44 4.55 -4.07
N GLY A 35 10.00 3.28 -4.15
CA GLY A 35 10.54 2.31 -5.10
C GLY A 35 10.32 2.70 -6.56
N LEU A 36 9.15 3.23 -6.90
CA LEU A 36 8.89 3.80 -8.24
C LEU A 36 9.88 4.92 -8.55
N LYS A 37 10.07 5.86 -7.61
CA LYS A 37 11.04 6.96 -7.76
C LYS A 37 12.44 6.40 -8.06
N LYS A 38 12.92 5.42 -7.28
CA LYS A 38 14.22 4.75 -7.52
C LYS A 38 14.30 4.12 -8.91
N THR A 39 13.22 3.47 -9.35
CA THR A 39 13.14 2.83 -10.67
C THR A 39 13.27 3.86 -11.80
N VAL A 40 12.62 5.02 -11.67
CA VAL A 40 12.73 6.13 -12.63
C VAL A 40 14.16 6.66 -12.71
N TYR A 41 14.83 6.89 -11.58
CA TYR A 41 16.23 7.36 -11.61
C TYR A 41 17.17 6.33 -12.25
N ALA A 42 17.05 5.05 -11.89
CA ALA A 42 17.85 3.98 -12.47
C ALA A 42 17.63 3.87 -14.00
N PHE A 43 16.39 4.09 -14.46
CA PHE A 43 16.07 4.18 -15.88
C PHE A 43 16.81 5.34 -16.57
N CYS A 44 16.74 6.55 -15.99
CA CYS A 44 17.43 7.73 -16.52
C CYS A 44 18.95 7.57 -16.57
N GLU A 45 19.53 6.88 -15.58
CA GLU A 45 20.96 6.56 -15.52
C GLU A 45 21.35 5.40 -16.47
N SER A 46 20.38 4.75 -17.13
CA SER A 46 20.59 3.52 -17.91
C SER A 46 21.24 2.38 -17.10
N ASP A 47 21.00 2.35 -15.79
CA ASP A 47 21.52 1.32 -14.87
C ASP A 47 20.53 0.15 -14.77
N ALA A 48 20.75 -0.86 -15.62
CA ALA A 48 19.91 -2.06 -15.69
C ALA A 48 19.85 -2.83 -14.35
N THR A 49 20.95 -2.85 -13.60
CA THR A 49 21.06 -3.62 -12.37
C THR A 49 20.24 -2.95 -11.26
N LYS A 50 20.39 -1.63 -11.08
CA LYS A 50 19.56 -0.85 -10.15
C LYS A 50 18.10 -0.87 -10.54
N MET A 51 17.79 -0.79 -11.85
CA MET A 51 16.40 -0.87 -12.30
C MET A 51 15.77 -2.22 -11.91
N LYS A 52 16.49 -3.33 -12.13
CA LYS A 52 15.99 -4.67 -11.79
C LYS A 52 15.76 -4.83 -10.28
N SER A 53 16.66 -4.31 -9.44
CA SER A 53 16.49 -4.39 -7.99
C SER A 53 15.34 -3.50 -7.49
N ALA A 54 15.25 -2.27 -7.98
CA ALA A 54 14.16 -1.35 -7.63
C ALA A 54 12.79 -1.89 -8.06
N PHE A 55 12.71 -2.51 -9.25
CA PHE A 55 11.51 -3.18 -9.72
C PHE A 55 11.04 -4.27 -8.75
N LYS A 56 11.96 -5.15 -8.33
CA LYS A 56 11.65 -6.21 -7.38
C LYS A 56 11.19 -5.63 -6.04
N GLU A 57 11.85 -4.58 -5.56
CA GLU A 57 11.46 -3.88 -4.33
C GLU A 57 10.01 -3.37 -4.42
N VAL A 58 9.63 -2.75 -5.54
CA VAL A 58 8.26 -2.25 -5.76
C VAL A 58 7.22 -3.38 -5.72
N ALA A 59 7.47 -4.47 -6.44
CA ALA A 59 6.55 -5.61 -6.46
C ALA A 59 6.42 -6.27 -5.08
N ASP A 60 7.52 -6.44 -4.36
CA ASP A 60 7.51 -7.02 -3.00
C ASP A 60 6.72 -6.10 -2.03
N ARG A 61 6.88 -4.76 -2.13
CA ARG A 61 6.14 -3.80 -1.28
C ARG A 61 4.66 -3.70 -1.61
N GLU A 62 4.29 -3.77 -2.88
CA GLU A 62 2.90 -3.80 -3.32
C GLU A 62 2.20 -5.06 -2.78
N SER A 63 2.84 -6.22 -2.88
CA SER A 63 2.30 -7.47 -2.31
C SER A 63 2.14 -7.41 -0.79
N GLU A 64 3.11 -6.83 -0.07
CA GLU A 64 2.98 -6.58 1.37
C GLU A 64 1.79 -5.64 1.70
N ALA A 65 1.55 -4.62 0.88
CA ALA A 65 0.41 -3.72 1.05
C ALA A 65 -0.92 -4.45 0.82
N ASP A 66 -1.03 -5.24 -0.25
CA ASP A 66 -2.22 -6.04 -0.57
C ASP A 66 -2.56 -7.03 0.54
N GLU A 67 -1.56 -7.67 1.17
CA GLU A 67 -1.76 -8.52 2.34
C GLU A 67 -2.37 -7.77 3.54
N ILE A 68 -1.90 -6.55 3.82
CA ILE A 68 -2.43 -5.73 4.92
C ILE A 68 -3.87 -5.29 4.59
N LYS A 69 -4.13 -4.86 3.35
CA LYS A 69 -5.49 -4.54 2.87
C LYS A 69 -6.45 -5.69 3.12
N ARG A 70 -6.09 -6.92 2.76
CA ARG A 70 -6.92 -8.12 3.02
C ARG A 70 -7.19 -8.31 4.51
N LYS A 71 -6.18 -8.14 5.37
CA LYS A 71 -6.34 -8.23 6.84
C LYS A 71 -7.28 -7.16 7.41
N VAL A 72 -7.20 -5.93 6.90
CA VAL A 72 -8.12 -4.84 7.30
C VAL A 72 -9.56 -5.19 6.94
N ILE A 73 -9.80 -5.58 5.67
CA ILE A 73 -11.14 -5.96 5.20
C ILE A 73 -11.69 -7.13 6.01
N GLU A 74 -10.89 -8.19 6.24
CA GLU A 74 -11.30 -9.35 7.02
C GLU A 74 -11.71 -8.98 8.46
N LYS A 75 -10.93 -8.11 9.13
CA LYS A 75 -11.27 -7.64 10.48
C LYS A 75 -12.55 -6.80 10.49
N LEU A 76 -12.72 -5.92 9.50
CA LEU A 76 -13.92 -5.09 9.37
C LEU A 76 -15.18 -5.93 9.11
N SER A 77 -15.07 -7.02 8.36
CA SER A 77 -16.18 -7.97 8.12
C SER A 77 -16.67 -8.69 9.39
N LYS A 78 -15.87 -8.72 10.47
CA LYS A 78 -16.24 -9.35 11.75
C LYS A 78 -17.13 -8.48 12.66
N GLY A 79 -17.58 -7.31 12.19
CA GLY A 79 -18.65 -6.53 12.85
C GLY A 79 -18.20 -5.67 14.04
N ILE A 80 -16.93 -5.23 14.05
CA ILE A 80 -16.34 -4.44 15.16
C ILE A 80 -16.80 -2.97 15.15
N PHE A 81 -17.09 -2.43 13.97
CA PHE A 81 -17.47 -1.02 13.78
C PHE A 81 -18.96 -0.84 13.49
N HIS A 82 -19.49 0.34 13.85
CA HIS A 82 -20.75 0.82 13.32
C HIS A 82 -20.72 0.79 11.77
N PRO A 83 -21.81 0.38 11.08
CA PRO A 83 -21.81 0.18 9.63
C PRO A 83 -21.26 1.34 8.81
N ILE A 84 -21.54 2.59 9.21
CA ILE A 84 -21.07 3.81 8.53
C ILE A 84 -19.53 3.89 8.58
N ASN A 85 -18.94 3.84 9.77
CA ASN A 85 -17.48 3.93 9.96
C ASN A 85 -16.75 2.78 9.24
N ARG A 86 -17.36 1.59 9.18
CA ARG A 86 -16.81 0.44 8.44
C ARG A 86 -16.70 0.75 6.95
N GLU A 87 -17.74 1.31 6.35
CA GLU A 87 -17.75 1.66 4.93
C GLU A 87 -16.67 2.70 4.59
N GLU A 88 -16.51 3.72 5.43
CA GLU A 88 -15.50 4.75 5.27
C GLU A 88 -14.08 4.18 5.27
N ILE A 89 -13.77 3.28 6.21
CA ILE A 89 -12.43 2.66 6.28
C ILE A 89 -12.19 1.76 5.07
N ILE A 90 -13.18 0.97 4.63
CA ILE A 90 -13.06 0.13 3.43
C ILE A 90 -12.77 1.01 2.22
N ARG A 91 -13.53 2.09 2.04
CA ARG A 91 -13.36 3.03 0.93
C ARG A 91 -11.98 3.66 0.94
N LEU A 92 -11.50 4.09 2.11
CA LEU A 92 -10.16 4.65 2.28
C LEU A 92 -9.09 3.67 1.82
N ILE A 93 -9.12 2.44 2.36
CA ILE A 93 -8.09 1.43 2.08
C ILE A 93 -8.07 1.04 0.61
N LEU A 94 -9.23 0.79 0.00
CA LEU A 94 -9.30 0.43 -1.42
C LEU A 94 -8.78 1.55 -2.31
N THR A 95 -9.20 2.79 -2.06
CA THR A 95 -8.80 3.94 -2.88
C THR A 95 -7.32 4.26 -2.72
N ALA A 96 -6.77 4.12 -1.51
CA ALA A 96 -5.35 4.34 -1.26
C ALA A 96 -4.48 3.25 -1.93
N ASP A 97 -4.93 2.00 -1.90
CA ASP A 97 -4.22 0.86 -2.49
C ASP A 97 -4.00 0.98 -4.00
N ASP A 98 -4.95 1.59 -4.71
CA ASP A 98 -4.82 1.90 -6.14
C ASP A 98 -3.56 2.73 -6.44
N ILE A 99 -3.07 3.54 -5.50
CA ILE A 99 -1.83 4.32 -5.66
C ILE A 99 -0.62 3.40 -5.82
N ALA A 100 -0.49 2.36 -4.97
CA ALA A 100 0.61 1.40 -5.06
C ALA A 100 0.48 0.53 -6.31
N THR A 101 -0.73 0.07 -6.63
CA THR A 101 -1.00 -0.68 -7.87
C THR A 101 -0.58 0.12 -9.11
N ASN A 102 -0.94 1.40 -9.18
CA ASN A 102 -0.54 2.28 -10.27
C ASN A 102 0.99 2.52 -10.30
N ALA A 103 1.63 2.60 -9.14
CA ALA A 103 3.08 2.74 -9.06
C ALA A 103 3.81 1.48 -9.58
N GLU A 104 3.36 0.29 -9.22
CA GLU A 104 3.88 -0.98 -9.73
C GLU A 104 3.63 -1.12 -11.24
N ALA A 105 2.44 -0.75 -11.72
CA ALA A 105 2.14 -0.74 -13.15
C ALA A 105 3.08 0.22 -13.93
N ALA A 106 3.40 1.39 -13.37
CA ALA A 106 4.33 2.33 -13.97
C ALA A 106 5.76 1.76 -14.08
N THR A 107 6.27 1.09 -13.04
CA THR A 107 7.59 0.45 -13.10
C THR A 107 7.63 -0.69 -14.12
N ARG A 108 6.55 -1.47 -14.24
CA ARG A 108 6.42 -2.53 -15.26
C ARG A 108 6.49 -1.96 -16.67
N ARG A 109 5.85 -0.82 -16.91
CA ARG A 109 5.90 -0.13 -18.22
C ARG A 109 7.29 0.38 -18.54
N LEU A 110 8.00 0.99 -17.57
CA LEU A 110 9.38 1.45 -17.77
C LEU A 110 10.31 0.31 -18.21
N ARG A 111 10.13 -0.90 -17.66
CA ARG A 111 10.91 -2.08 -18.04
C ARG A 111 10.75 -2.48 -19.51
N LEU A 112 9.65 -2.11 -20.17
CA LEU A 112 9.42 -2.41 -21.58
C LEU A 112 10.19 -1.47 -22.52
N ILE A 113 10.72 -0.36 -22.00
CA ILE A 113 11.46 0.63 -22.78
C ILE A 113 12.95 0.26 -22.78
N PRO A 114 13.61 0.15 -23.95
CA PRO A 114 15.04 -0.11 -24.01
C PRO A 114 15.84 1.00 -23.33
N LEU A 115 16.82 0.61 -22.50
CA LEU A 115 17.75 1.55 -21.87
C LEU A 115 18.56 2.31 -22.94
N GLY A 116 18.92 3.56 -22.65
CA GLY A 116 19.68 4.41 -23.57
C GLY A 116 18.88 5.06 -24.71
N LYS A 117 17.56 4.83 -24.81
CA LYS A 117 16.68 5.51 -25.78
C LYS A 117 16.07 6.84 -25.30
N ILE A 118 16.49 7.34 -24.14
CA ILE A 118 15.99 8.62 -23.61
C ILE A 118 16.76 9.75 -24.29
N ASN A 119 16.06 10.58 -25.05
CA ASN A 119 16.63 11.84 -25.52
C ASN A 119 16.88 12.74 -24.30
N LYS A 120 18.11 13.22 -24.14
CA LYS A 120 18.53 14.08 -23.01
C LYS A 120 17.97 15.51 -23.10
N ASP A 121 17.29 15.84 -24.20
CA ASP A 121 16.70 17.15 -24.47
C ASP A 121 15.22 17.29 -24.03
N LEU A 122 14.69 16.29 -23.30
CA LEU A 122 13.39 16.35 -22.59
C LEU A 122 13.58 16.79 -21.14
#